data_AF-U7E0D8-F1
#
_entry.id   AF-U7E0D8-F1
#
_cell.length_a   1.000
_cell.length_b   1.000
_cell.length_c   1.000
_cell.angle_alpha   90.00
_cell.angle_beta   90.00
_cell.angle_gamma   90.00
#
_symmetry.space_group_name_H-M   'P 1'
#
loop_
_entity.id
_entity.type
_entity.pdbx_description
1 polymer ?
#
loop_
_entity_poly.entity_id
_entity_poly.type
_entity_poly.pdbx_seq_one_letter_code
_entity_poly.pdbx_strand_id
1 'polypeptide(L)' 'MACKIKRLYRFGARKLNCLAWTGLVPLGSIPYASSTLCRKNLSCVANINNAVQPFNAGLFSLVHQLHKKLNDARFI' A
#
# COMPACT_ATOMS: atom_id res chain seq x y z
N MET A 1 7.95 6.60 -5.12
CA MET A 1 6.87 5.73 -5.63
C MET A 1 5.49 6.38 -5.42
N ALA A 2 5.26 7.59 -5.97
CA ALA A 2 3.93 8.19 -5.94
C ALA A 2 3.14 7.65 -7.14
N CYS A 3 2.21 6.77 -6.85
CA CYS A 3 1.38 6.04 -7.80
C CYS A 3 0.80 6.98 -8.88
N LYS A 4 0.58 6.44 -10.09
CA LYS A 4 0.09 7.11 -11.32
C LYS A 4 -1.27 7.84 -11.18
N ILE A 5 -1.77 8.02 -9.97
CA ILE A 5 -3.01 8.67 -9.55
C ILE A 5 -3.12 10.08 -10.15
N LYS A 6 -2.07 10.91 -10.08
CA LYS A 6 -2.10 12.25 -10.72
C LYS A 6 -2.28 12.16 -12.23
N ARG A 7 -1.72 11.13 -12.87
CA ARG A 7 -1.84 10.90 -14.32
C ARG A 7 -3.23 10.38 -14.68
N LEU A 8 -3.78 9.44 -13.92
CA LEU A 8 -5.15 8.94 -14.08
C LEU A 8 -6.19 10.04 -13.84
N TYR A 9 -5.99 10.88 -12.83
CA TYR A 9 -6.85 12.04 -12.58
C TYR A 9 -6.84 13.03 -13.76
N ARG A 10 -5.65 13.30 -14.34
CA ARG A 10 -5.52 14.11 -15.56
C ARG A 10 -6.27 13.51 -16.76
N PHE A 11 -6.40 12.19 -16.82
CA PHE A 11 -7.21 11.49 -17.82
C PHE A 11 -8.72 11.43 -17.48
N GLY A 12 -9.16 12.13 -16.44
CA GLY A 12 -10.58 12.21 -16.08
C GLY A 12 -11.07 11.13 -15.12
N ALA A 13 -10.19 10.27 -14.58
CA ALA A 13 -10.60 9.31 -13.57
C ALA A 13 -11.05 10.03 -12.28
N ARG A 14 -12.31 9.85 -11.90
CA ARG A 14 -12.92 10.41 -10.68
C ARG A 14 -13.16 9.38 -9.58
N LYS A 15 -13.02 8.09 -9.88
CA LYS A 15 -13.07 6.98 -8.92
C LYS A 15 -11.75 6.21 -8.99
N LEU A 16 -10.96 6.29 -7.93
CA LEU A 16 -9.63 5.70 -7.89
C LEU A 16 -9.57 4.72 -6.72
N ASN A 17 -9.82 3.45 -7.02
CA ASN A 17 -9.68 2.36 -6.06
C ASN A 17 -8.19 2.11 -5.84
N CYS A 18 -7.63 2.74 -4.80
CA CYS A 18 -6.19 2.69 -4.56
C CYS A 18 -5.91 1.58 -3.55
N LEU A 19 -5.04 0.63 -3.91
CA LEU A 19 -4.44 -0.36 -2.98
C LEU A 19 -3.85 0.28 -1.71
N ALA A 20 -3.60 1.58 -1.77
CA ALA A 20 -3.15 2.43 -0.70
C ALA A 20 -4.15 2.68 0.44
N TRP A 21 -5.46 2.49 0.20
CA TRP A 21 -6.46 2.55 1.27
C TRP A 21 -6.43 1.29 2.12
N THR A 22 -6.26 0.13 1.47
CA THR A 22 -6.16 -1.17 2.15
C THR A 22 -4.75 -1.48 2.67
N GLY A 23 -3.74 -0.76 2.18
CA GLY A 23 -2.33 -1.07 2.43
C GLY A 23 -1.89 -2.37 1.77
N LEU A 24 -0.60 -2.69 1.90
CA LEU A 24 -0.09 -4.02 1.58
C LEU A 24 -0.47 -5.00 2.69
N VAL A 25 -0.78 -6.23 2.27
CA VAL A 25 -0.96 -7.37 3.16
C VAL A 25 0.37 -7.73 3.87
N PRO A 26 0.32 -8.48 4.99
CA PRO A 26 1.52 -8.96 5.68
C PRO A 26 2.39 -9.82 4.76
N LEU A 27 3.42 -9.22 4.15
CA LEU A 27 4.23 -9.88 3.13
C LEU A 27 4.99 -11.09 3.65
N GLY A 28 5.39 -11.08 4.94
CA GLY A 28 6.06 -12.19 5.59
C GLY A 28 5.16 -13.43 5.71
N SER A 29 3.84 -13.25 5.69
CA SER A 29 2.86 -14.34 5.83
C SER A 29 2.50 -15.00 4.50
N ILE A 30 3.00 -14.49 3.37
CA ILE A 30 2.77 -15.09 2.05
C ILE A 30 3.47 -16.46 1.99
N PRO A 31 2.92 -17.50 1.33
CA PRO A 31 3.51 -18.84 1.30
C PRO A 31 4.99 -18.85 0.91
N TYR A 32 5.38 -18.06 -0.09
CA TYR A 32 6.79 -17.95 -0.50
C TYR A 32 7.68 -17.32 0.57
N ALA A 33 7.25 -16.23 1.19
CA ALA A 33 8.03 -15.55 2.22
C ALA A 33 8.16 -16.40 3.49
N SER A 34 7.06 -17.00 3.93
CA SER A 34 7.02 -17.83 5.14
C SER A 34 7.79 -19.14 4.96
N SER A 35 7.58 -19.87 3.86
CA SER A 35 8.17 -21.20 3.67
C SER A 35 9.57 -21.18 3.04
N THR A 36 9.81 -20.32 2.05
CA THR A 36 11.06 -20.34 1.27
C THR A 36 12.09 -19.39 1.86
N LEU A 37 11.73 -18.12 2.08
CA LEU A 37 12.64 -17.10 2.60
C LEU A 37 12.90 -17.29 4.10
N CYS A 38 11.85 -17.40 4.90
CA CYS A 38 11.96 -17.48 6.35
C CYS A 38 12.02 -18.91 6.90
N ARG A 39 11.77 -19.96 6.09
CA ARG A 39 11.75 -21.36 6.53
C ARG A 39 10.92 -21.60 7.80
N LYS A 40 9.75 -20.98 7.87
CA LYS A 40 8.82 -20.98 9.01
C LYS A 40 9.36 -20.33 10.29
N ASN A 41 10.44 -19.56 10.22
CA ASN A 41 10.94 -18.77 11.32
C ASN A 41 10.03 -17.55 11.59
N LEU A 42 9.42 -17.55 12.78
CA LEU A 42 8.49 -16.51 13.23
C LEU A 42 9.13 -15.11 13.31
N SER A 43 10.39 -15.02 13.75
CA SER A 43 11.11 -13.75 13.86
C SER A 43 11.40 -13.14 12.48
N CYS A 44 11.80 -13.96 11.50
CA CYS A 44 11.97 -13.52 10.12
C CYS A 44 10.64 -13.02 9.51
N VAL A 45 9.55 -13.77 9.70
CA VAL A 45 8.21 -13.38 9.23
C VAL A 45 7.78 -12.06 9.88
N ALA A 46 7.98 -11.91 11.19
CA ALA A 46 7.66 -10.69 11.92
C ALA A 46 8.49 -9.50 11.42
N ASN A 47 9.79 -9.67 11.15
CA ASN A 47 10.65 -8.62 10.63
C ASN A 47 10.17 -8.13 9.26
N ILE A 48 9.81 -9.03 8.35
CA ILE A 48 9.26 -8.67 7.04
C ILE A 48 7.93 -7.93 7.22
N ASN A 49 7.04 -8.44 8.07
CA ASN A 49 5.75 -7.79 8.32
C ASN A 49 5.89 -6.40 8.98
N ASN A 50 6.87 -6.23 9.87
CA ASN A 50 7.17 -4.96 10.50
C ASN A 50 7.72 -3.95 9.49
N ALA A 51 8.53 -4.39 8.52
CA ALA A 51 9.02 -3.52 7.44
C ALA A 51 7.90 -3.02 6.50
N VAL A 52 6.78 -3.74 6.42
CA VAL A 52 5.60 -3.33 5.62
C VAL A 52 4.83 -2.19 6.30
N GLN A 53 4.85 -2.09 7.63
CA GLN A 53 4.14 -1.05 8.39
C GLN A 53 4.52 0.39 7.98
N PRO A 54 5.80 0.80 7.96
CA PRO A 54 6.17 2.17 7.58
C PRO A 54 5.82 2.47 6.11
N PHE A 55 5.88 1.47 5.23
CA PHE A 55 5.43 1.63 3.85
C PHE A 55 3.93 1.90 3.79
N ASN A 56 3.11 1.11 4.48
CA ASN A 56 1.65 1.31 4.55
C ASN A 56 1.29 2.67 5.16
N ALA A 57 1.97 3.08 6.22
CA ALA A 57 1.76 4.39 6.85
C ALA A 57 2.07 5.56 5.89
N GLY A 58 3.19 5.48 5.18
CA GLY A 58 3.55 6.48 4.17
C GLY A 58 2.56 6.52 3.00
N LEU A 59 2.09 5.35 2.57
CA LEU A 59 1.13 5.21 1.49
C LEU A 59 -0.25 5.79 1.86
N PHE A 60 -0.71 5.55 3.08
CA PHE A 60 -1.93 6.14 3.63
C PHE A 60 -1.82 7.66 3.71
N SER A 61 -0.72 8.18 4.26
CA SER A 61 -0.47 9.63 4.34
C SER A 61 -0.49 10.30 2.96
N LEU A 62 0.12 9.65 1.95
CA LEU A 62 0.12 10.15 0.58
C LEU A 62 -1.29 10.19 -0.04
N VAL A 63 -2.08 9.13 0.14
CA VAL A 63 -3.47 9.10 -0.36
C VAL A 63 -4.34 10.12 0.35
N HIS A 64 -4.20 10.25 1.66
CA HIS A 64 -4.93 11.25 2.43
C HIS A 64 -4.60 12.68 1.95
N GLN A 65 -3.32 12.98 1.68
CA GLN A 65 -2.94 14.26 1.08
C GLN A 65 -3.48 14.45 -0.34
N LEU A 66 -3.55 13.39 -1.15
CA LEU A 66 -4.11 13.47 -2.50
C LEU A 66 -5.63 13.68 -2.47
N HIS A 67 -6.33 13.00 -1.58
CA HIS A 67 -7.77 13.18 -1.37
C HIS A 67 -8.07 14.65 -1.03
N LYS A 68 -7.31 15.25 -0.09
CA LYS A 68 -7.46 16.67 0.24
C LYS A 68 -7.20 17.62 -0.93
N LYS A 69 -6.32 17.25 -1.86
CA LYS A 69 -5.95 18.10 -3.02
C LYS A 69 -6.87 17.90 -4.23
N LEU A 70 -7.56 16.78 -4.32
CA LEU A 70 -8.38 16.40 -5.46
C LEU A 70 -9.84 16.24 -4.98
N ASN A 71 -10.49 17.38 -4.72
CA ASN A 71 -11.83 17.42 -4.15
C ASN A 71 -12.89 16.74 -5.05
N ASP A 72 -12.65 16.71 -6.36
CA ASP A 72 -13.51 16.04 -7.34
C ASP A 72 -13.20 14.53 -7.51
N ALA A 73 -12.13 14.01 -6.88
CA ALA A 73 -11.76 12.61 -6.95
C ALA A 73 -12.22 11.85 -5.71
N ARG A 74 -13.05 10.83 -5.92
CA ARG A 74 -13.41 9.89 -4.87
C ARG A 74 -12.39 8.76 -4.85
N PHE A 75 -11.55 8.78 -3.82
CA PHE A 75 -10.74 7.63 -3.43
C PHE A 75 -11.65 6.67 -2.67
N ILE A 76 -11.81 5.47 -3.21
CA ILE A 76 -12.64 4.39 -2.66
C ILE A 76 -11.72 3.24 -2.25
#